data_AF-A0A1X7T354-F1
#
_entry.id   AF-A0A1X7T354-F1
#
_cell.length_a   1.000
_cell.length_b   1.000
_cell.length_c   1.000
_cell.angle_alpha   90.00
_cell.angle_beta   90.00
_cell.angle_gamma   90.00
#
_symmetry.space_group_name_H-M   'P 1'
#
loop_
_entity.id
_entity.type
_entity.pdbx_description
1 polymer ?
#
loop_
_entity_poly.entity_id
_entity_poly.type
_entity_poly.pdbx_seq_one_letter_code
_entity_poly.pdbx_strand_id
1 'polypeptide(L)'
;MTCPKAIVACEYSNIGCNRKMKREEKEEHSRESVEEHLQLAVRKIEKLELKTINSKVFRLTEFLQKKTQNKFWNSSDFYTSPRGYRMRLRVECSGFGDGKGHYHLLLYLPRPGRIR
;
A
#
# COMPACT_ATOMS: atom_id res chain seq x y z
N MET A 1 22.97 -32.17 13.64
CA MET A 1 22.84 -33.23 12.62
C MET A 1 21.56 -32.99 11.83
N THR A 2 21.66 -32.66 10.55
CA THR A 2 20.52 -32.39 9.67
C THR A 2 20.34 -33.57 8.72
N CYS A 3 19.18 -34.25 8.77
CA CYS A 3 18.90 -35.39 7.88
C CYS A 3 18.89 -34.95 6.39
N PRO A 4 19.69 -35.57 5.50
CA PRO A 4 19.78 -35.20 4.08
C PRO A 4 18.57 -35.64 3.25
N LYS A 5 17.87 -36.71 3.67
CA LYS A 5 16.67 -37.22 2.99
C LYS A 5 15.36 -36.58 3.48
N ALA A 6 15.44 -35.63 4.41
CA ALA A 6 14.25 -34.94 4.90
C ALA A 6 13.60 -34.14 3.76
N ILE A 7 12.28 -34.27 3.62
CA ILE A 7 11.50 -33.47 2.67
C ILE A 7 11.41 -32.05 3.21
N VAL A 8 11.86 -31.08 2.40
CA VAL A 8 11.86 -29.66 2.70
C VAL A 8 11.14 -28.89 1.60
N ALA A 9 10.50 -27.79 1.99
CA ALA A 9 9.92 -26.85 1.03
C ALA A 9 11.00 -25.96 0.41
N CYS A 10 10.73 -25.45 -0.79
CA CYS A 10 11.56 -24.42 -1.41
C CYS A 10 11.62 -23.15 -0.52
N GLU A 11 12.77 -22.47 -0.54
CA GLU A 11 12.97 -21.18 0.13
C GLU A 11 12.01 -20.10 -0.39
N TYR A 12 11.65 -20.19 -1.68
CA TYR A 12 10.72 -19.29 -2.36
C TYR A 12 9.24 -19.70 -2.20
N SER A 13 8.91 -20.57 -1.24
CA SER A 13 7.53 -20.99 -0.99
C SER A 13 6.59 -19.86 -0.56
N ASN A 14 7.12 -18.85 0.15
CA ASN A 14 6.39 -17.65 0.55
C ASN A 14 6.05 -16.70 -0.62
N ILE A 15 6.73 -16.82 -1.76
CA ILE A 15 6.48 -16.01 -2.97
C ILE A 15 5.77 -16.80 -4.08
N GLY A 16 5.49 -18.09 -3.88
CA GLY A 16 4.63 -18.88 -4.75
C GLY A 16 5.23 -20.18 -5.29
N CYS A 17 6.46 -20.55 -4.92
CA CYS A 17 7.04 -21.82 -5.34
C CYS A 17 6.50 -22.99 -4.48
N ASN A 18 5.74 -23.91 -5.09
CA ASN A 18 5.09 -25.01 -4.35
C ASN A 18 5.94 -26.30 -4.28
N ARG A 19 7.21 -26.25 -4.71
CA ARG A 19 8.05 -27.46 -4.77
C ARG A 19 8.45 -27.93 -3.37
N LYS A 20 8.30 -29.22 -3.14
CA LYS A 20 8.82 -29.95 -1.97
C LYS A 20 9.80 -30.99 -2.51
N MET A 21 10.99 -31.08 -1.92
CA MET A 21 12.07 -31.93 -2.41
C MET A 21 12.88 -32.49 -1.25
N LYS A 22 13.76 -33.45 -1.49
CA LYS A 22 14.73 -33.85 -0.45
C LYS A 22 15.71 -32.72 -0.20
N ARG A 23 16.26 -32.64 1.01
CA ARG A 23 17.23 -31.60 1.37
C ARG A 23 18.47 -31.62 0.47
N GLU A 24 18.89 -32.80 0.00
CA GLU A 24 19.99 -32.96 -0.97
C GLU A 24 19.67 -32.41 -2.38
N GLU A 25 18.41 -32.50 -2.83
CA GLU A 25 17.95 -32.04 -4.14
C GLU A 25 17.67 -30.51 -4.17
N LYS A 26 17.77 -29.85 -3.01
CA LYS A 26 17.39 -28.45 -2.84
C LYS A 26 18.26 -27.50 -3.67
N GLU A 27 19.57 -27.74 -3.71
CA GLU A 27 20.51 -26.88 -4.44
C GLU A 27 20.35 -27.00 -5.96
N GLU A 28 20.09 -28.23 -6.44
CA GLU A 28 19.83 -28.51 -7.85
C GLU A 28 18.55 -27.79 -8.31
N HIS A 29 17.43 -27.97 -7.60
CA HIS A 29 16.21 -27.23 -7.89
C HIS A 29 16.42 -25.71 -7.85
N SER A 30 17.16 -25.21 -6.85
CA SER A 30 17.43 -23.77 -6.72
C SER A 30 18.12 -23.22 -7.97
N ARG A 31 19.07 -23.99 -8.53
CA ARG A 31 19.80 -23.64 -9.76
C ARG A 31 18.95 -23.77 -11.02
N GLU A 32 18.15 -24.82 -11.16
CA GLU A 32 17.33 -25.05 -12.35
C GLU A 32 16.15 -24.07 -12.46
N SER A 33 15.55 -23.73 -11.33
CA SER A 33 14.36 -22.85 -11.26
C SER A 33 14.69 -21.37 -11.02
N VAL A 34 15.94 -20.91 -11.24
CA VAL A 34 16.31 -19.49 -11.02
C VAL A 34 15.42 -18.54 -11.82
N GLU A 35 15.15 -18.85 -13.08
CA GLU A 35 14.29 -18.02 -13.93
C GLU A 35 12.86 -17.95 -13.38
N GLU A 36 12.28 -19.09 -12.99
CA GLU A 36 10.95 -19.14 -12.38
C GLU A 36 10.89 -18.35 -11.07
N HIS A 37 11.89 -18.52 -10.20
CA HIS A 37 12.00 -17.79 -8.95
C HIS A 37 12.14 -16.28 -9.17
N LEU A 38 12.90 -15.87 -10.18
CA LEU A 38 13.04 -14.46 -10.55
C LEU A 38 11.72 -13.88 -11.04
N GLN A 39 10.98 -14.59 -11.91
CA GLN A 39 9.67 -14.13 -12.37
C GLN A 39 8.67 -14.02 -11.22
N LEU A 40 8.66 -14.96 -10.28
CA LEU A 40 7.84 -14.89 -9.07
C LEU A 40 8.20 -13.67 -8.20
N ALA A 41 9.50 -13.39 -8.05
CA ALA A 41 9.97 -12.23 -7.30
C ALA A 41 9.53 -10.91 -7.95
N VAL A 42 9.70 -10.76 -9.27
CA VAL A 42 9.26 -9.58 -10.02
C VAL A 42 7.76 -9.36 -9.87
N ARG A 43 6.93 -10.39 -10.09
CA ARG A 43 5.47 -10.29 -9.92
C ARG A 43 5.08 -9.90 -8.49
N LYS A 44 5.81 -10.40 -7.48
CA LYS A 44 5.57 -10.04 -6.08
C LYS A 44 5.89 -8.57 -5.83
N ILE A 45 7.00 -8.07 -6.39
CA ILE A 45 7.40 -6.66 -6.31
C ILE A 45 6.33 -5.78 -6.97
N GLU A 46 5.92 -6.07 -8.21
CA GLU A 46 4.85 -5.33 -8.90
C GLU A 46 3.57 -5.26 -8.06
N LYS A 47 3.16 -6.37 -7.46
CA LYS A 47 1.98 -6.41 -6.59
C LYS A 47 2.15 -5.59 -5.31
N LEU A 48 3.35 -5.55 -4.73
CA LEU A 48 3.64 -4.74 -3.55
C LEU A 48 3.66 -3.26 -3.89
N GLU A 49 4.28 -2.87 -5.02
CA GLU A 49 4.26 -1.51 -5.54
C GLU A 49 2.82 -1.02 -5.79
N LEU A 50 1.97 -1.83 -6.43
CA LEU A 50 0.55 -1.50 -6.62
C LEU A 50 -0.20 -1.30 -5.30
N LYS A 51 0.10 -2.09 -4.26
CA LYS A 51 -0.50 -1.89 -2.93
C LYS A 51 -0.05 -0.59 -2.29
N THR A 52 1.24 -0.26 -2.39
CA THR A 52 1.82 0.98 -1.84
C THR A 52 1.31 2.22 -2.56
N ILE A 53 1.10 2.17 -3.88
CA ILE A 53 0.55 3.29 -4.65
C ILE A 53 -0.90 3.58 -4.25
N ASN A 54 -1.66 2.54 -3.89
CA ASN A 54 -3.10 2.66 -3.62
C ASN A 54 -3.45 3.02 -2.17
N SER A 55 -2.56 2.83 -1.20
CA SER A 55 -2.83 3.20 0.20
C SER A 55 -2.10 4.49 0.58
N LYS A 56 -2.86 5.58 0.75
CA LYS A 56 -2.35 6.85 1.27
C LYS A 56 -2.84 7.07 2.69
N VAL A 57 -1.89 7.16 3.62
CA VAL A 57 -2.17 7.42 5.03
C VAL A 57 -2.03 8.91 5.28
N PHE A 58 -3.07 9.51 5.88
CA PHE A 58 -3.10 10.92 6.23
C PHE A 58 -3.21 11.07 7.74
N ARG A 59 -2.22 11.74 8.35
CA ARG A 59 -2.26 12.07 9.78
C ARG A 59 -2.91 13.43 9.97
N LEU A 60 -4.03 13.47 10.68
CA LEU A 60 -4.72 14.71 11.05
C LEU A 60 -3.92 15.43 12.14
N THR A 61 -3.14 16.43 11.76
CA THR A 61 -2.40 17.30 12.67
C THR A 61 -3.29 18.41 13.24
N GLU A 62 -2.99 18.85 14.47
CA GLU A 62 -3.66 19.98 15.13
C GLU A 62 -5.19 19.81 15.25
N PHE A 63 -5.67 18.57 15.30
CA PHE A 63 -7.10 18.28 15.25
C PHE A 63 -7.90 19.00 16.35
N LEU A 64 -7.45 18.91 17.60
CA LEU A 64 -8.14 19.55 18.74
C LEU A 64 -8.21 21.08 18.59
N GLN A 65 -7.10 21.70 18.17
CA GLN A 65 -7.05 23.14 17.93
C GLN A 65 -8.00 23.55 16.79
N LYS A 66 -7.99 22.82 15.67
CA LYS A 66 -8.87 23.10 14.52
C LYS A 66 -10.34 22.88 14.86
N LYS A 67 -10.66 21.86 15.66
CA LYS A 67 -12.01 21.60 16.18
C LYS A 67 -12.51 22.77 17.03
N THR A 68 -11.73 23.23 18.01
CA THR A 68 -12.11 24.37 18.87
C THR A 68 -12.28 25.65 18.10
N GLN A 69 -11.47 25.86 17.05
CA GLN A 69 -11.55 27.05 16.19
C GLN A 69 -12.61 26.94 15.09
N ASN A 70 -13.39 25.84 15.03
CA ASN A 70 -14.35 25.57 13.98
C ASN A 70 -13.74 25.68 12.56
N LYS A 71 -12.52 25.14 12.41
CA LYS A 71 -11.74 25.14 11.17
C LYS A 71 -11.64 23.74 10.58
N PHE A 72 -11.39 23.68 9.28
CA PHE A 72 -11.12 22.44 8.56
C PHE A 72 -9.63 22.06 8.57
N TRP A 73 -9.38 20.75 8.47
CA TRP A 73 -8.08 20.18 8.14
C TRP A 73 -8.03 19.82 6.65
N ASN A 74 -6.90 20.05 5.98
CA ASN A 74 -6.68 19.62 4.61
C ASN A 74 -5.47 18.68 4.54
N SER A 75 -5.55 17.66 3.68
CA SER A 75 -4.38 16.88 3.30
C SER A 75 -3.49 17.63 2.32
N SER A 76 -2.26 17.14 2.16
CA SER A 76 -1.46 17.40 0.97
C SER A 76 -2.20 16.93 -0.29
N ASP A 77 -1.88 17.53 -1.44
CA ASP A 77 -2.39 17.08 -2.73
C ASP A 77 -1.88 15.67 -3.05
N PHE A 78 -2.73 14.86 -3.65
CA PHE A 78 -2.36 13.50 -4.03
C PHE A 78 -3.06 13.07 -5.33
N TYR A 79 -2.43 12.18 -6.09
CA TYR A 79 -2.98 11.70 -7.35
C TYR A 79 -3.67 10.33 -7.19
N THR A 80 -4.71 10.08 -7.99
CA THR A 80 -5.39 8.77 -8.07
C THR A 80 -4.55 7.70 -8.76
N SER A 81 -3.67 8.12 -9.68
CA SER A 81 -2.70 7.29 -10.39
C SER A 81 -1.62 8.20 -11.01
N PRO A 82 -0.51 7.68 -11.55
CA PRO A 82 0.55 8.50 -12.16
C PRO A 82 0.07 9.49 -13.25
N ARG A 83 -1.03 9.18 -13.94
CA ARG A 83 -1.67 10.04 -14.95
C ARG A 83 -3.12 10.38 -14.60
N GLY A 84 -3.48 10.24 -13.33
CA GLY A 84 -4.83 10.37 -12.82
C GLY A 84 -5.17 11.79 -12.37
N TYR A 85 -6.28 11.90 -11.63
CA TYR A 85 -6.74 13.19 -11.10
C TYR A 85 -5.92 13.59 -9.87
N ARG A 86 -5.59 14.88 -9.77
CA ARG A 86 -5.12 15.48 -8.51
C ARG A 86 -6.33 15.65 -7.57
N MET A 87 -6.20 15.19 -6.35
CA MET A 87 -7.24 15.19 -5.30
C MET A 87 -6.70 15.81 -4.01
N ARG A 88 -7.61 16.20 -3.12
CA ARG A 88 -7.32 16.64 -1.75
C ARG A 88 -8.44 16.20 -0.80
N LEU A 89 -8.09 15.81 0.41
CA LEU A 89 -9.05 15.55 1.49
C LEU A 89 -9.26 16.82 2.31
N ARG A 90 -10.52 17.11 2.65
CA ARG A 90 -10.87 18.08 3.69
C ARG A 90 -11.70 17.40 4.78
N VAL A 91 -11.32 17.63 6.02
CA VAL A 91 -12.06 17.16 7.20
C VAL A 91 -12.62 18.37 7.93
N GLU A 92 -13.95 18.39 8.09
CA GLU A 92 -14.62 19.37 8.94
C GLU A 92 -14.55 18.87 10.38
N CYS A 93 -13.58 19.39 11.15
CA CYS A 93 -13.24 18.88 12.47
C CYS A 93 -14.38 19.07 13.50
N SER A 94 -15.33 19.97 13.22
CA SER A 94 -16.50 20.30 14.02
C SER A 94 -17.82 19.72 13.48
N GLY A 95 -17.79 19.05 12.33
CA GLY A 95 -18.98 18.57 11.62
C GLY A 95 -19.64 19.63 10.73
N PHE A 96 -20.53 19.20 9.83
CA PHE A 96 -21.17 20.07 8.83
C PHE A 96 -22.66 19.74 8.65
N GLY A 97 -23.52 20.75 8.55
CA GLY A 97 -24.97 20.56 8.33
C GLY A 97 -25.66 19.76 9.44
N ASP A 98 -26.51 18.80 9.04
CA ASP A 98 -27.31 17.95 9.95
C ASP A 98 -26.46 16.98 10.79
N GLY A 99 -25.17 16.83 10.49
CA GLY A 99 -24.23 16.04 11.28
C GLY A 99 -23.37 16.87 12.23
N LYS A 100 -23.88 18.01 12.71
CA LYS A 100 -23.20 18.84 13.72
C LYS A 100 -22.94 18.00 14.98
N GLY A 101 -21.67 17.72 15.29
CA GLY A 101 -21.25 16.78 16.35
C GLY A 101 -20.68 15.44 15.84
N HIS A 102 -20.89 15.12 14.56
CA HIS A 102 -20.30 13.99 13.85
C HIS A 102 -19.22 14.49 12.87
N TYR A 103 -18.17 13.70 12.65
CA TYR A 103 -17.04 14.09 11.79
C TYR A 103 -17.36 13.84 10.32
N HIS A 104 -17.25 14.87 9.46
CA HIS A 104 -17.53 14.77 8.03
C HIS A 104 -16.21 14.83 7.23
N LEU A 105 -16.01 13.84 6.35
CA LEU A 105 -14.92 13.80 5.39
C LEU A 105 -15.46 14.21 4.02
N LEU A 106 -14.91 15.29 3.46
CA LEU A 106 -15.22 15.76 2.10
C LEU A 106 -14.02 15.48 1.18
N LEU A 107 -14.27 14.71 0.12
CA LEU A 107 -13.36 14.53 -0.99
C LEU A 107 -13.80 15.44 -2.14
N TYR A 108 -12.91 16.27 -2.65
CA TYR A 108 -13.20 17.06 -3.86
C TYR A 108 -11.99 17.11 -4.79
N LEU A 109 -12.29 17.28 -6.08
CA LEU A 109 -11.30 17.56 -7.11
C LEU A 109 -10.94 19.06 -7.04
N PRO A 110 -9.71 19.44 -6.64
CA PRO A 110 -9.28 20.82 -6.74
C PRO A 110 -9.45 21.31 -8.18
N ARG A 111 -10.16 22.43 -8.36
CA ARG A 111 -10.29 23.07 -9.68
C ARG A 111 -8.88 23.32 -10.26
N PRO A 112 -8.68 23.18 -11.57
CA PRO A 112 -7.44 23.62 -12.20
C PRO A 112 -7.27 25.11 -11.93
N GLY A 113 -6.37 25.44 -11.01
CA GLY A 113 -6.05 26.83 -10.71
C GLY A 113 -5.27 27.42 -11.88
N ARG A 114 -5.66 28.61 -12.35
CA ARG A 114 -4.76 29.47 -13.13
C ARG A 114 -3.49 29.65 -12.31
N ILE A 115 -2.37 29.24 -12.88
CA ILE A 115 -1.05 29.68 -12.44
C ILE A 115 -1.08 31.21 -12.48
N ARG A 116 -0.95 31.87 -11.32
CA ARG A 116 -0.67 33.29 -11.22
C ARG A 116 0.84 33.46 -11.13
#